data_AF-G4YHH2-F1
#
_entry.id   AF-G4YHH2-F1
#
_cell.length_a   1.000
_cell.length_b   1.000
_cell.length_c   1.000
_cell.angle_alpha   90.00
_cell.angle_beta   90.00
_cell.angle_gamma   90.00
#
_symmetry.space_group_name_H-M   'P 1'
#
loop_
_entity.id
_entity.type
_entity.pdbx_description
1 polymer ?
#
loop_
_entity_poly.entity_id
_entity_poly.type
_entity_poly.pdbx_seq_one_letter_code
_entity_poly.pdbx_strand_id
1 'polypeptide(L)' 'EFWSGVHGFPLLQNIVTTVFASACSSAAAERNFSAHKFVHSQLRNCLKEANVEKLVFIFFNMKNLQHEDVD' A
#
# COMPACT_ATOMS: atom_id res chain seq x y z
N GLU A 1 -13.88 -1.31 11.44
CA GLU A 1 -15.26 -0.92 11.78
C GLU A 1 -16.15 -2.10 12.16
N PHE A 2 -16.89 -2.77 11.25
CA PHE A 2 -17.89 -3.78 11.65
C PHE A 2 -17.28 -5.07 12.22
N TRP A 3 -16.44 -5.75 11.43
CA TRP A 3 -15.88 -7.05 11.82
C TRP A 3 -14.90 -6.99 12.99
N SER A 4 -14.29 -5.83 13.23
CA SER A 4 -13.42 -5.56 14.38
C SER A 4 -14.20 -5.45 15.70
N GLY A 5 -15.50 -5.16 15.67
CA GLY A 5 -16.36 -5.05 16.86
C GLY A 5 -17.20 -6.29 17.16
N VAL A 6 -17.17 -7.31 16.30
CA VAL A 6 -17.85 -8.58 16.55
C VAL A 6 -17.00 -9.36 17.57
N HIS A 7 -17.60 -9.90 18.63
CA HIS A 7 -16.91 -10.76 19.58
C HIS A 7 -17.48 -12.19 19.51
N GLY A 8 -16.65 -13.20 19.86
CA GLY A 8 -17.08 -14.61 19.93
C GLY A 8 -16.74 -15.49 18.72
N PHE A 9 -16.18 -14.93 17.64
CA PHE A 9 -15.79 -15.68 16.44
C PHE A 9 -14.38 -15.33 15.94
N PRO A 10 -13.32 -15.67 16.70
CA PRO A 10 -11.95 -15.23 16.41
C PRO A 10 -11.41 -15.76 15.08
N LEU A 11 -11.75 -17.01 14.73
CA LEU A 11 -11.30 -17.62 13.47
C LEU A 11 -11.94 -16.93 12.26
N LEU A 12 -13.24 -16.66 12.33
CA LEU A 12 -13.97 -15.98 11.26
C LEU A 12 -13.46 -14.55 11.08
N GLN A 13 -13.20 -13.83 12.18
CA GLN A 13 -12.62 -12.49 12.12
C GLN A 13 -11.28 -12.46 11.41
N ASN A 14 -10.41 -13.44 11.66
CA ASN A 14 -9.11 -13.49 11.00
C ASN A 14 -9.25 -13.71 9.49
N ILE A 15 -10.11 -14.64 9.08
CA ILE A 15 -10.40 -14.92 7.66
C ILE A 15 -10.95 -13.67 6.99
N VAL A 16 -11.97 -13.07 7.60
CA VAL A 16 -12.64 -11.89 7.07
C VAL A 16 -11.66 -10.71 6.96
N THR A 17 -10.89 -10.43 8.00
CA THR A 17 -9.86 -9.36 7.96
C THR A 17 -8.88 -9.58 6.82
N THR A 18 -8.41 -10.82 6.62
CA THR A 18 -7.48 -11.15 5.54
C THR A 18 -8.12 -10.97 4.17
N VAL A 19 -9.35 -11.44 3.98
CA VAL A 19 -10.09 -11.34 2.71
C VAL A 19 -10.39 -9.88 2.38
N PHE A 20 -10.83 -9.07 3.34
CA PHE A 20 -11.14 -7.66 3.12
C PHE A 20 -9.88 -6.79 2.96
N ALA A 21 -8.74 -7.20 3.53
CA ALA A 21 -7.46 -6.54 3.29
C ALA A 21 -6.89 -6.86 1.89
N SER A 22 -7.37 -7.93 1.25
CA SER A 22 -6.92 -8.29 -0.09
C SER A 22 -7.43 -7.30 -1.14
N ALA A 23 -6.56 -6.90 -2.07
CA ALA A 23 -6.95 -6.05 -3.18
C ALA A 23 -7.75 -6.86 -4.20
N CYS A 24 -8.93 -6.36 -4.59
CA CYS A 24 -9.77 -7.01 -5.61
C CYS A 24 -9.22 -6.90 -7.03
N SER A 25 -8.21 -6.05 -7.27
CA SER A 25 -7.60 -5.86 -8.59
C SER A 25 -6.17 -5.35 -8.52
N SER A 26 -5.41 -5.55 -9.60
CA SER A 26 -4.07 -4.98 -9.79
C SER A 26 -4.08 -3.48 -10.08
N ALA A 27 -5.24 -2.88 -10.34
CA ALA A 27 -5.36 -1.48 -10.78
C ALA A 27 -4.73 -0.47 -9.79
N ALA A 28 -4.81 -0.76 -8.48
CA ALA A 28 -4.16 0.06 -7.46
C ALA A 28 -2.62 0.02 -7.60
N ALA A 29 -2.05 -1.17 -7.82
CA ALA A 29 -0.62 -1.32 -8.08
C ALA A 29 -0.21 -0.71 -9.43
N GLU A 30 -1.00 -0.88 -10.48
CA GLU A 30 -0.77 -0.27 -11.81
C GLU A 30 -0.80 1.26 -11.75
N ARG A 31 -1.66 1.85 -10.93
CA ARG A 31 -1.65 3.30 -10.68
C ARG A 31 -0.36 3.75 -10.00
N ASN A 32 0.19 2.95 -9.09
CA ASN A 32 1.50 3.21 -8.46
C ASN A 32 2.64 3.09 -9.48
N PHE A 33 2.65 2.04 -10.30
CA PHE A 33 3.65 1.89 -11.37
C PHE A 33 3.52 2.98 -12.45
N SER A 34 2.31 3.47 -12.74
CA SER A 34 2.12 4.57 -13.68
C SER A 34 2.62 5.90 -13.09
N ALA A 35 2.45 6.10 -11.79
CA ALA A 35 3.00 7.24 -11.06
C ALA A 35 4.53 7.21 -10.94
N HIS A 36 5.16 6.05 -11.13
CA HIS A 36 6.62 5.88 -11.17
C HIS A 36 7.30 6.82 -12.18
N LYS A 37 6.62 7.14 -13.30
CA LYS A 37 7.13 8.10 -14.29
C LYS A 37 7.29 9.53 -13.74
N PHE A 38 6.60 9.88 -12.66
CA PHE A 38 6.75 11.17 -11.97
C PHE A 38 7.96 11.20 -11.04
N VAL A 39 8.32 10.05 -10.44
CA VAL A 39 9.45 9.92 -9.50
C VAL A 39 10.77 9.70 -10.25
N HIS A 40 10.73 8.92 -11.32
CA HIS A 40 11.89 8.54 -12.12
C HIS A 40 11.62 8.76 -13.60
N SER A 41 12.49 9.55 -14.25
CA SER A 41 12.57 9.63 -15.71
C SER A 41 13.95 9.18 -16.14
N GLN A 42 14.05 8.24 -17.08
CA GLN A 42 15.33 7.73 -17.58
C GLN A 42 16.23 8.86 -18.13
N LEU A 43 15.64 9.95 -18.63
CA LEU A 43 16.35 11.08 -19.23
C LEU A 43 16.94 12.07 -18.21
N ARG A 44 16.37 12.24 -17.02
CA ARG A 44 16.80 13.29 -16.07
C ARG A 44 17.16 12.79 -14.67
N ASN A 45 16.74 11.58 -14.31
CA ASN A 45 16.93 11.06 -12.95
C ASN A 45 17.21 9.56 -13.00
N CYS A 46 18.31 9.17 -13.67
CA CYS A 46 18.69 7.77 -13.89
C CYS A 46 19.19 7.15 -12.56
N LEU A 47 18.25 6.68 -11.76
CA LEU A 47 18.53 5.97 -10.53
C LEU A 47 18.66 4.47 -10.84
N LYS A 48 19.45 3.76 -10.04
CA LYS A 48 19.47 2.30 -10.07
C LYS A 48 18.08 1.77 -9.71
N GLU A 49 17.63 0.72 -10.39
CA GLU A 49 16.31 0.10 -10.19
C GLU A 49 15.97 -0.12 -8.71
N ALA A 50 16.90 -0.71 -7.95
CA ALA A 50 16.74 -0.95 -6.51
C ALA A 50 16.52 0.33 -5.67
N ASN A 51 17.03 1.48 -6.11
CA ASN A 51 16.80 2.76 -5.44
C ASN A 51 15.41 3.32 -5.79
N VAL A 52 14.94 3.09 -7.01
CA VAL A 52 13.62 3.55 -7.43
C VAL A 52 12.52 2.76 -6.72
N GLU A 53 12.67 1.44 -6.60
CA GLU A 53 11.75 0.60 -5.84
C GLU A 53 11.59 1.08 -4.39
N LYS A 54 12.71 1.37 -3.72
CA LYS A 54 12.71 1.94 -2.36
C LYS A 54 11.99 3.29 -2.31
N LEU A 55 12.22 4.17 -3.29
CA LEU A 55 11.63 5.49 -3.30
C LEU A 55 10.10 5.43 -3.55
N VAL A 56 9.65 4.53 -4.42
CA VAL A 56 8.22 4.27 -4.67
C VAL A 56 7.56 3.68 -3.42
N PHE A 57 8.23 2.73 -2.75
CA PHE A 57 7.76 2.17 -1.50
C PHE A 57 7.58 3.26 -0.43
N ILE A 58 8.59 4.12 -0.24
CA ILE A 58 8.53 5.23 0.73
C ILE A 58 7.41 6.20 0.33
N PHE A 59 7.39 6.69 -0.90
CA PHE A 59 6.41 7.69 -1.36
C PHE A 59 4.96 7.21 -1.19
N PHE A 60 4.70 5.94 -1.48
CA PHE A 60 3.36 5.36 -1.35
C PHE A 60 2.96 5.14 0.11
N ASN A 61 3.86 4.57 0.92
CA ASN A 61 3.56 4.25 2.32
C ASN A 61 3.68 5.43 3.28
N MET A 62 4.31 6.55 2.87
CA MET A 62 4.43 7.75 3.70
C MET A 62 3.08 8.27 4.20
N LYS A 63 2.01 8.11 3.40
CA LYS A 63 0.65 8.49 3.80
C LYS A 63 0.05 7.58 4.87
N ASN A 64 0.42 6.31 4.89
CA ASN A 64 -0.04 5.36 5.89
C ASN A 64 0.66 5.65 7.23
N LEU A 65 1.96 5.99 7.19
CA LEU A 65 2.73 6.35 8.37
C LEU A 65 2.25 7.66 9.01
N GLN A 66 1.83 8.65 8.22
CA GLN A 66 1.29 9.91 8.75
C GLN A 66 -0.08 9.77 9.43
N HIS A 67 -0.79 8.66 9.22
CA HIS A 67 -2.12 8.44 9.79
C HIS A 67 -2.09 7.60 11.07
N GLU A 68 -0.96 6.97 11.41
CA GLU A 68 -0.77 6.22 12.66
C GLU A 68 -0.37 7.10 13.86
N ASP A 69 -0.17 8.41 13.67
CA ASP A 69 0.19 9.37 14.74
C ASP A 69 -1.01 10.09 15.40
N VAL A 70 -2.24 9.61 15.17
CA VAL A 70 -3.44 10.14 15.85
C VAL A 70 -4.29 8.98 16.38
N ASP A 71 -3.91 8.52 17.56
CA ASP A 71 -4.78 7.74 18.47
C ASP A 71 -6.06 8.52 18.81
#